data_AF-A0A818WI19-F1
#
_entry.id   AF-A0A818WI19-F1
#
_cell.length_a   1.000
_cell.length_b   1.000
_cell.length_c   1.000
_cell.angle_alpha   90.00
_cell.angle_beta   90.00
_cell.angle_gamma   90.00
#
_symmetry.space_group_name_H-M   'P 1'
#
loop_
_entity.id
_entity.type
_entity.pdbx_description
1 polymer ?
#
loop_
_entity_poly.entity_id
_entity_poly.type
_entity_poly.pdbx_seq_one_letter_code
_entity_poly.pdbx_strand_id
1 'polypeptide(L)'
;MRTEDPRYLQLLERLCHGQCNYDDYELLLTRVIGQPSVGSLRDSPWNKAPILVLRNEVRTQLNNKAAETGQAPMVCVSQDTCKGKPIEDPRLIKKLLELSDSKTEHLPALLSLVPGMPVILTQNIAIELGLINGMNGIF
;
A
#
# COMPACT_ATOMS: atom_id res chain seq x y z
N MET A 1 20.98 -0.14 -8.75
CA MET A 1 20.34 1.04 -9.38
C MET A 1 18.88 0.68 -9.65
N ARG A 2 17.90 1.58 -9.45
CA ARG A 2 16.46 1.22 -9.48
C ARG A 2 15.84 1.19 -10.89
N THR A 3 16.48 1.81 -11.88
CA THR A 3 16.11 1.76 -13.30
C THR A 3 17.35 1.97 -14.15
N GLU A 4 17.38 1.36 -15.34
CA GLU A 4 18.49 1.40 -16.29
C GLU A 4 18.20 2.30 -17.50
N ASP A 5 16.94 2.75 -17.66
CA ASP A 5 16.53 3.63 -18.76
C ASP A 5 17.07 5.05 -18.53
N PRO A 6 18.04 5.52 -19.36
CA PRO A 6 18.65 6.84 -19.18
C PRO A 6 17.66 7.99 -19.38
N ARG A 7 16.66 7.82 -20.28
CA ARG A 7 15.65 8.85 -20.54
C ARG A 7 14.74 9.01 -19.33
N TYR A 8 14.33 7.89 -18.73
CA TYR A 8 13.50 7.91 -17.54
C TYR A 8 14.26 8.44 -16.31
N LEU A 9 15.55 8.09 -16.15
CA LEU A 9 16.41 8.63 -15.09
C LEU A 9 16.48 10.17 -15.13
N GLN A 10 16.74 10.73 -16.31
CA GLN A 10 16.82 12.19 -16.51
C GLN A 10 15.48 12.89 -16.19
N LEU A 11 14.36 12.27 -16.58
CA LEU A 11 13.03 12.78 -16.23
C LEU A 11 12.85 12.82 -14.71
N LEU A 12 13.17 11.72 -14.01
CA LEU A 12 13.03 11.65 -12.55
C LEU A 12 13.90 12.67 -11.83
N GLU A 13 15.13 12.90 -12.31
CA GLU A 13 16.04 13.91 -11.77
C GLU A 13 15.47 15.33 -11.92
N ARG A 14 14.96 15.69 -13.12
CA ARG A 14 14.30 16.98 -13.34
C ARG A 14 13.04 17.14 -12.51
N LEU A 15 12.22 16.10 -12.40
CA LEU A 15 11.01 16.08 -11.59
C LEU A 15 11.33 16.37 -10.12
N CYS A 16 12.41 15.78 -9.58
CA CYS A 16 12.83 16.01 -8.20
C CYS A 16 13.21 17.48 -7.91
N HIS A 17 13.71 18.20 -8.91
CA HIS A 17 14.13 19.60 -8.79
C HIS A 17 13.05 20.59 -9.30
N GLY A 18 11.88 20.11 -9.74
CA GLY A 18 10.85 20.95 -10.33
C GLY A 18 11.23 21.57 -11.68
N GLN A 19 12.13 20.93 -12.43
CA GLN A 19 12.69 21.42 -13.70
C GLN A 19 12.16 20.63 -14.92
N CYS A 20 10.99 20.01 -14.80
CA CYS A 20 10.38 19.27 -15.92
C CYS A 20 10.18 20.18 -17.13
N ASN A 21 10.42 19.62 -18.32
CA ASN A 21 10.16 20.29 -19.59
C ASN A 21 8.97 19.65 -20.32
N TYR A 22 8.64 20.19 -21.49
CA TYR A 22 7.51 19.72 -22.29
C TYR A 22 7.67 18.26 -22.74
N ASP A 23 8.89 17.82 -23.07
CA ASP A 23 9.12 16.43 -23.47
C ASP A 23 8.91 15.45 -22.30
N ASP A 24 9.18 15.88 -21.06
CA ASP A 24 8.89 15.08 -19.86
C ASP A 24 7.37 14.88 -19.67
N TYR A 25 6.61 15.95 -19.93
CA TYR A 25 5.15 15.91 -19.89
C TYR A 25 4.59 14.94 -20.94
N GLU A 26 5.02 15.06 -22.19
CA GLU A 26 4.61 14.16 -23.28
C GLU A 26 4.98 12.70 -22.97
N LEU A 27 6.18 12.46 -22.41
CA LEU A 27 6.58 11.12 -22.00
C LEU A 27 5.66 10.54 -20.91
N LEU A 28 5.26 11.34 -19.91
CA LEU A 28 4.32 10.89 -18.88
C LEU A 28 2.92 10.64 -19.44
N LEU A 29 2.47 11.41 -20.44
CA LEU A 29 1.18 11.18 -21.09
C LEU A 29 1.09 9.80 -21.75
N THR A 30 2.20 9.26 -22.27
CA THR A 30 2.23 7.88 -22.82
C THR A 30 1.89 6.79 -21.80
N ARG A 31 1.91 7.12 -20.50
CA ARG A 31 1.64 6.21 -19.38
C ARG A 31 0.23 6.37 -18.82
N VAL A 32 -0.57 7.30 -19.35
CA VAL A 32 -1.98 7.46 -18.98
C VAL A 32 -2.81 6.38 -19.68
N ILE A 33 -3.54 5.61 -18.89
CA ILE A 33 -4.39 4.52 -19.36
C ILE A 33 -5.56 5.11 -20.15
N GLY A 34 -5.88 4.50 -21.31
CA GLY A 34 -6.89 4.98 -22.26
C GLY A 34 -6.32 5.43 -23.60
N GLN A 35 -5.00 5.50 -23.72
CA GLN A 35 -4.30 5.56 -25.01
C GLN A 35 -4.11 4.15 -25.61
N PRO A 36 -3.83 4.02 -26.93
CA PRO A 36 -3.75 2.72 -27.62
C PRO A 36 -2.67 1.75 -27.09
N SER A 37 -1.79 2.22 -26.19
CA SER A 37 -0.62 1.49 -25.69
C SER A 37 -0.96 0.38 -24.68
N VAL A 38 -2.15 0.39 -24.05
CA VAL A 38 -2.57 -0.64 -23.08
C VAL A 38 -3.98 -1.13 -23.42
N GLY A 39 -4.10 -2.39 -23.85
CA GLY A 39 -5.39 -2.99 -24.22
C GLY A 39 -6.34 -3.19 -23.04
N SER A 40 -5.84 -3.69 -21.91
CA SER A 40 -6.64 -3.94 -20.70
C SER A 40 -5.78 -3.98 -19.44
N LEU A 41 -6.31 -3.45 -18.33
CA LEU A 41 -5.67 -3.53 -17.01
C LEU A 41 -5.82 -4.89 -16.34
N ARG A 42 -6.67 -5.77 -16.91
CA ARG A 42 -6.84 -7.15 -16.43
C ARG A 42 -5.69 -8.06 -16.86
N ASP A 43 -4.90 -7.61 -17.83
CA ASP A 43 -3.80 -8.37 -18.38
C ASP A 43 -2.50 -8.10 -17.61
N SER A 44 -1.60 -9.07 -17.65
CA SER A 44 -0.26 -8.92 -17.06
C SER A 44 0.57 -7.89 -17.85
N PRO A 45 1.39 -7.06 -17.20
CA PRO A 45 1.69 -7.01 -15.75
C PRO A 45 0.73 -6.15 -14.91
N TRP A 46 -0.21 -5.44 -15.54
CA TRP A 46 -1.05 -4.43 -14.87
C TRP A 46 -1.95 -4.99 -13.79
N ASN A 47 -2.44 -6.22 -13.97
CA ASN A 47 -3.26 -6.91 -12.97
C ASN A 47 -2.54 -7.28 -11.66
N LYS A 48 -1.20 -7.14 -11.63
CA LYS A 48 -0.36 -7.37 -10.45
C LYS A 48 0.34 -6.10 -9.97
N ALA A 49 0.12 -4.98 -10.64
CA ALA A 49 0.78 -3.72 -10.31
C ALA A 49 0.24 -3.16 -8.98
N PRO A 50 1.11 -2.69 -8.07
CA PRO A 50 0.66 -2.00 -6.87
C PRO A 50 0.02 -0.66 -7.23
N ILE A 51 -1.00 -0.26 -6.48
CA ILE A 51 -1.68 1.03 -6.65
C ILE A 51 -1.11 2.01 -5.62
N LEU A 52 -0.57 3.13 -6.11
CA LEU A 52 -0.11 4.23 -5.27
C LEU A 52 -1.23 5.28 -5.14
N VAL A 53 -1.54 5.67 -3.91
CA VAL A 53 -2.56 6.68 -3.60
C VAL A 53 -2.01 7.70 -2.63
N LEU A 54 -2.57 8.91 -2.67
CA LEU A 54 -2.10 10.02 -1.84
C LEU A 54 -2.46 9.89 -0.35
N ARG A 55 -3.55 9.18 -0.04
CA ARG A 55 -4.13 9.10 1.31
C ARG A 55 -4.16 7.66 1.80
N ASN A 56 -3.75 7.45 3.05
CA ASN A 56 -3.75 6.14 3.69
C ASN A 56 -5.17 5.55 3.79
N GLU A 57 -6.17 6.40 4.03
CA GLU A 57 -7.57 5.97 4.12
C GLU A 57 -8.05 5.34 2.81
N VAL A 58 -7.62 5.90 1.66
CA VAL A 58 -7.96 5.37 0.34
C VAL A 58 -7.25 4.03 0.11
N ARG A 59 -5.97 3.92 0.49
CA ARG A 59 -5.20 2.67 0.41
C ARG A 59 -5.90 1.55 1.19
N THR A 60 -6.29 1.85 2.43
CA THR A 60 -6.94 0.89 3.33
C THR A 60 -8.30 0.45 2.80
N GLN A 61 -9.12 1.37 2.26
CA GLN A 61 -10.39 1.01 1.62
C GLN A 61 -10.18 0.12 0.39
N LEU A 62 -9.19 0.42 -0.45
CA LEU A 62 -8.88 -0.40 -1.64
C LEU A 62 -8.43 -1.80 -1.23
N ASN A 63 -7.54 -1.91 -0.25
CA ASN A 63 -7.04 -3.19 0.24
C ASN A 63 -8.16 -4.03 0.87
N ASN A 64 -9.01 -3.43 1.70
CA ASN A 64 -10.15 -4.13 2.31
C ASN A 64 -11.13 -4.63 1.23
N LYS A 65 -11.43 -3.81 0.24
CA LYS A 65 -12.29 -4.21 -0.88
C LYS A 65 -11.68 -5.36 -1.70
N ALA A 66 -10.37 -5.38 -1.90
CA ALA A 66 -9.68 -6.48 -2.56
C ALA A 66 -9.74 -7.77 -1.72
N ALA A 67 -9.67 -7.68 -0.39
CA ALA A 67 -9.83 -8.82 0.50
C ALA A 67 -11.28 -9.34 0.56
N GLU A 68 -12.29 -8.52 0.31
CA GLU A 68 -13.69 -8.98 0.24
C GLU A 68 -13.99 -9.85 -1.00
N THR A 69 -13.16 -9.80 -2.03
CA THR A 69 -13.39 -10.55 -3.27
C THR A 69 -12.85 -11.98 -3.19
N GLY A 70 -13.74 -12.95 -2.94
CA GLY A 70 -13.51 -14.35 -3.27
C GLY A 70 -13.67 -15.35 -2.13
N GLN A 71 -13.25 -15.02 -0.91
CA GLN A 71 -13.32 -15.91 0.26
C GLN A 71 -13.64 -15.11 1.54
N ALA A 72 -14.11 -15.80 2.58
CA ALA A 72 -14.34 -15.18 3.88
C ALA A 72 -12.99 -14.76 4.50
N PRO A 73 -12.76 -13.46 4.80
CA PRO A 73 -11.50 -13.00 5.35
C PRO A 73 -11.32 -13.46 6.81
N MET A 74 -10.08 -13.80 7.17
CA MET A 74 -9.65 -13.85 8.56
C MET A 74 -9.45 -12.41 9.04
N VAL A 75 -10.12 -12.01 10.12
CA VAL A 75 -9.99 -10.65 10.67
C VAL A 75 -9.12 -10.72 11.92
N CYS A 76 -7.92 -10.15 11.85
CA CYS A 76 -7.08 -9.92 13.01
C CYS A 76 -7.50 -8.62 13.69
N VAL A 77 -7.87 -8.72 14.97
CA VAL A 77 -8.31 -7.59 15.79
C VAL A 77 -7.17 -7.15 16.70
N SER A 78 -6.90 -5.85 16.71
CA SER A 78 -5.91 -5.23 17.61
C SER A 78 -6.24 -5.45 19.09
N GLN A 79 -5.20 -5.54 19.92
CA GLN A 79 -5.31 -5.58 21.38
C GLN A 79 -4.60 -4.37 21.96
N ASP A 80 -5.39 -3.38 22.39
CA ASP A 80 -4.86 -2.11 22.87
C ASP A 80 -4.63 -2.12 24.38
N THR A 81 -3.55 -1.47 24.81
CA THR A 81 -3.24 -1.26 26.22
C THR A 81 -2.96 0.21 26.51
N CYS A 82 -3.29 0.66 27.72
CA CYS A 82 -2.92 1.98 28.23
C CYS A 82 -2.04 1.80 29.47
N LYS A 83 -0.80 2.29 29.42
CA LYS A 83 0.20 2.13 30.49
C LYS A 83 0.37 0.66 30.93
N GLY A 84 0.36 -0.26 29.96
CA GLY A 84 0.52 -1.70 30.18
C GLY A 84 -0.73 -2.42 30.70
N LYS A 85 -1.87 -1.73 30.87
CA LYS A 85 -3.13 -2.36 31.25
C LYS A 85 -4.06 -2.49 30.03
N PRO A 86 -4.70 -3.65 29.80
CA PRO A 86 -5.72 -3.78 28.77
C PRO A 86 -6.81 -2.73 28.93
N ILE A 87 -7.30 -2.22 27.80
CA ILE A 87 -8.44 -1.31 27.80
C ILE A 87 -9.72 -2.15 27.87
N GLU A 88 -10.52 -1.95 28.92
CA GLU A 88 -11.76 -2.72 29.14
C GLU A 88 -13.04 -1.92 28.81
N ASP A 89 -12.97 -0.58 28.75
CA ASP A 89 -14.14 0.26 28.45
C ASP A 89 -14.64 0.02 27.00
N PRO A 90 -15.84 -0.56 26.81
CA PRO A 90 -16.35 -0.88 25.48
C PRO A 90 -16.51 0.35 24.58
N ARG A 91 -16.76 1.53 25.16
CA ARG A 91 -16.89 2.78 24.40
C ARG A 91 -15.55 3.22 23.84
N LEU A 92 -14.49 3.05 24.62
CA LEU A 92 -13.14 3.39 24.20
C LEU A 92 -12.63 2.37 23.17
N ILE A 93 -12.82 1.07 23.41
CA ILE A 93 -12.49 0.00 22.45
C ILE A 93 -13.14 0.28 21.10
N LYS A 94 -14.46 0.56 21.09
CA LYS A 94 -15.17 0.86 19.85
C LYS A 94 -14.58 2.06 19.11
N LYS A 95 -14.24 3.14 19.84
CA LYS A 95 -13.61 4.32 19.25
C LYS A 95 -12.23 4.01 18.66
N LEU A 96 -11.42 3.18 19.32
CA LEU A 96 -10.11 2.77 18.83
C LEU A 96 -10.22 1.92 17.58
N LEU A 97 -11.19 1.00 17.54
CA LEU A 97 -11.48 0.19 16.35
C LEU A 97 -11.92 1.03 15.13
N GLU A 98 -12.56 2.18 15.37
CA GLU A 98 -13.02 3.11 14.33
C GLU A 98 -11.93 4.13 13.91
N LEU A 99 -10.76 4.15 14.54
CA LEU A 99 -9.68 5.05 14.16
C LEU A 99 -9.09 4.67 12.80
N SER A 100 -8.74 5.69 12.03
CA SER A 100 -7.95 5.52 10.82
C SER A 100 -6.53 5.11 11.15
N ASP A 101 -5.93 4.30 10.30
CA ASP A 101 -4.52 3.88 10.38
C ASP A 101 -3.55 5.07 10.44
N SER A 102 -3.93 6.19 9.83
CA SER A 102 -3.19 7.47 9.91
C SER A 102 -3.02 8.02 11.34
N LYS A 103 -3.85 7.59 12.29
CA LYS A 103 -3.81 8.01 13.70
C LYS A 103 -3.19 6.97 14.63
N THR A 104 -2.84 5.80 14.11
CA THR A 104 -2.39 4.63 14.88
C THR A 104 -1.07 4.08 14.34
N GLU A 105 -0.13 4.97 13.99
CA GLU A 105 1.20 4.58 13.46
C GLU A 105 1.12 3.66 12.23
N HIS A 106 0.09 3.83 11.40
CA HIS A 106 -0.19 3.00 10.22
C HIS A 106 -0.58 1.55 10.54
N LEU A 107 -0.98 1.26 11.78
CA LEU A 107 -1.47 -0.04 12.20
C LEU A 107 -3.01 -0.03 12.19
N PRO A 108 -3.66 -0.84 11.34
CA PRO A 108 -5.10 -0.92 11.33
C PRO A 108 -5.61 -1.65 12.57
N ALA A 109 -6.71 -1.17 13.14
CA ALA A 109 -7.34 -1.83 14.28
C ALA A 109 -7.99 -3.17 13.92
N LEU A 110 -8.40 -3.30 12.66
CA LEU A 110 -8.90 -4.52 12.02
C LEU A 110 -8.09 -4.79 10.75
N LEU A 111 -7.41 -5.92 10.69
CA LEU A 111 -6.66 -6.35 9.53
C LEU A 111 -7.35 -7.56 8.89
N SER A 112 -7.95 -7.35 7.73
CA SER A 112 -8.56 -8.41 6.93
C SER A 112 -7.50 -9.13 6.10
N LEU A 113 -7.45 -10.46 6.25
CA LEU A 113 -6.49 -11.33 5.58
C LEU A 113 -7.21 -12.44 4.81
N VAL A 114 -6.75 -12.71 3.58
CA VAL A 114 -7.29 -13.78 2.72
C VAL A 114 -6.13 -14.60 2.18
N PRO A 115 -6.18 -15.94 2.22
CA PRO A 115 -5.13 -16.78 1.66
C PRO A 115 -4.79 -16.41 0.22
N GLY A 116 -3.51 -16.28 -0.07
CA GLY A 116 -2.99 -15.86 -1.38
C GLY A 116 -2.85 -14.35 -1.56
N MET A 117 -3.25 -13.52 -0.59
CA MET A 117 -3.16 -12.07 -0.75
C MET A 117 -1.72 -11.55 -0.56
N PRO A 118 -1.27 -10.57 -1.36
CA PRO A 118 -0.01 -9.89 -1.12
C PRO A 118 -0.01 -9.13 0.21
N VAL A 119 1.04 -9.31 0.99
CA VAL A 119 1.26 -8.62 2.27
C VAL A 119 2.64 -7.99 2.31
N ILE A 120 2.80 -6.96 3.15
CA ILE A 120 4.06 -6.25 3.34
C ILE A 120 4.38 -6.17 4.82
N LEU A 121 5.62 -6.50 5.19
CA LEU A 121 6.11 -6.25 6.54
C LEU A 121 6.30 -4.75 6.75
N THR A 122 5.74 -4.22 7.85
CA THR A 122 5.84 -2.80 8.20
C THR A 122 6.93 -2.51 9.24
N GLN A 123 7.54 -3.56 9.80
CA GLN A 123 8.55 -3.47 10.86
C GLN A 123 9.76 -4.35 10.55
N ASN A 124 10.90 -3.96 11.12
CA ASN A 124 12.10 -4.79 11.11
C ASN A 124 12.01 -5.79 12.26
N ILE A 125 11.93 -7.08 11.94
CA ILE A 125 11.75 -8.14 12.93
C ILE A 125 13.08 -8.86 13.16
N ALA A 126 13.71 -9.33 12.09
CA ALA A 126 14.97 -10.07 12.12
C ALA A 126 15.76 -9.73 10.85
N ILE A 127 16.56 -8.66 10.93
CA ILE A 127 17.29 -8.08 9.78
C ILE A 127 18.28 -9.11 9.23
N GLU A 128 18.90 -9.89 10.12
CA GLU A 128 19.81 -10.99 9.80
C GLU A 128 19.15 -12.13 9.03
N LEU A 129 17.83 -12.29 9.15
CA LEU A 129 17.03 -13.24 8.38
C LEU A 129 16.34 -12.58 7.16
N GLY A 130 16.59 -11.29 6.93
CA GLY A 130 15.95 -10.51 5.88
C GLY A 130 14.51 -10.08 6.20
N LEU A 131 13.97 -10.34 7.39
CA LEU A 131 12.61 -9.93 7.77
C LEU A 131 12.61 -8.44 8.14
N ILE A 132 12.53 -7.60 7.11
CA ILE A 132 12.67 -6.14 7.17
C ILE A 132 11.41 -5.43 6.66
N ASN A 133 11.26 -4.17 7.07
CA ASN A 133 10.20 -3.29 6.58
C ASN A 133 10.27 -3.13 5.05
N GLY A 134 9.13 -3.29 4.39
CA GLY A 134 8.99 -3.25 2.94
C GLY A 134 9.18 -4.59 2.24
N MET A 135 9.47 -5.68 2.97
CA MET A 135 9.50 -7.02 2.41
C MET A 135 8.08 -7.47 2.02
N ASN A 136 7.95 -7.98 0.79
CA ASN A 136 6.70 -8.53 0.28
C ASN A 136 6.58 -10.02 0.63
N GLY A 137 5.36 -10.48 0.90
CA GLY A 137 5.01 -11.88 1.10
C GLY A 137 3.61 -12.19 0.59
N ILE A 138 3.20 -13.44 0.79
CA ILE A 138 1.86 -13.93 0.52
C ILE A 138 1.31 -14.51 1.84
N PHE A 139 0.10 -14.11 2.22
CA PHE A 139 -0.61 -14.68 3.37
C PHE A 139 -1.19 -16.06 3.05
#